data_AF-A0A3D0VW39-F1
#
_entry.id   AF-A0A3D0VW39-F1
#
_cell.length_a   1.000
_cell.length_b   1.000
_cell.length_c   1.000
_cell.angle_alpha   90.00
_cell.angle_beta   90.00
_cell.angle_gamma   90.00
#
_symmetry.space_group_name_H-M   'P 1'
#
loop_
_entity.id
_entity.type
_entity.pdbx_description
1 polymer ?
#
loop_
_entity_poly.entity_id
_entity_poly.type
_entity_poly.pdbx_seq_one_letter_code
_entity_poly.pdbx_strand_id
1 'polypeptide(L)' 'PRQTAVVGDQIFTDVLGANLAGMPSILVEPFQMEPFFRFRLKRFLEKGILRRYWKKQRRREL' A
#
# COMPACT_ATOMS: atom_id res chain seq x y z
N PRO A 1 17.32 -10.65 6.15
CA PRO A 1 16.01 -10.10 5.74
C PRO A 1 15.36 -10.70 4.48
N ARG A 2 16.06 -11.50 3.65
CA ARG A 2 15.49 -12.10 2.42
C ARG A 2 14.39 -13.16 2.62
N GLN A 3 14.06 -13.51 3.86
CA GLN A 3 13.05 -14.53 4.20
C GLN A 3 11.86 -13.96 5.00
N THR A 4 11.76 -12.64 5.13
CA THR A 4 10.77 -12.01 6.00
C THR A 4 9.98 -10.98 5.22
N ALA A 5 8.65 -11.08 5.27
CA ALA A 5 7.73 -10.15 4.64
C ALA A 5 6.80 -9.53 5.69
N VAL A 6 6.43 -8.27 5.49
CA VAL A 6 5.49 -7.54 6.36
C VAL A 6 4.10 -7.64 5.75
N VAL A 7 3.11 -8.11 6.52
CA VAL A 7 1.72 -8.23 6.07
C VAL A 7 0.85 -7.29 6.91
N GLY A 8 0.04 -6.45 6.26
CA GLY A 8 -0.83 -5.51 6.96
C GLY A 8 -1.82 -4.83 6.02
N ASP A 9 -2.74 -4.06 6.58
CA ASP A 9 -3.85 -3.41 5.87
C ASP A 9 -3.67 -1.89 5.72
N GLN A 10 -2.63 -1.32 6.34
CA GLN A 10 -2.34 0.12 6.25
C GLN A 10 -1.10 0.41 5.40
N ILE A 11 -1.31 1.06 4.25
CA ILE A 11 -0.20 1.43 3.35
C ILE A 11 0.82 2.36 4.02
N PHE A 12 0.37 3.28 4.86
CA PHE A 12 1.25 4.28 5.47
C PHE A 12 2.10 3.76 6.62
N THR A 13 1.74 2.62 7.18
CA THR A 13 2.38 2.07 8.38
C THR A 13 3.13 0.81 7.98
N ASP A 14 2.39 -0.19 7.48
CA ASP A 14 2.93 -1.50 7.17
C ASP A 14 3.77 -1.47 5.90
N VAL A 15 3.22 -0.93 4.80
CA VAL A 15 3.92 -0.89 3.50
C VAL A 15 5.06 0.13 3.51
N LEU A 16 4.84 1.31 4.08
CA LEU A 16 5.91 2.33 4.18
C LEU A 16 7.03 1.87 5.11
N GLY A 17 6.70 1.34 6.29
CA GLY A 17 7.68 0.81 7.24
C GLY A 17 8.50 -0.34 6.65
N ALA A 18 7.84 -1.27 5.96
CA ALA A 18 8.52 -2.37 5.27
C ALA A 18 9.46 -1.86 4.17
N ASN A 19 9.01 -0.90 3.34
CA ASN A 19 9.86 -0.32 2.30
C ASN A 19 11.07 0.41 2.88
N LEU A 20 10.90 1.16 3.98
CA LEU A 20 12.00 1.82 4.69
C LEU A 20 12.98 0.80 5.30
N ALA A 21 12.49 -0.34 5.78
CA ALA A 21 13.30 -1.44 6.28
C ALA A 21 13.92 -2.32 5.15
N GLY A 22 13.63 -2.03 3.88
CA GLY A 22 14.09 -2.84 2.74
C GLY A 22 13.46 -4.24 2.69
N MET A 23 12.29 -4.40 3.29
CA MET A 23 11.55 -5.66 3.41
C MET A 23 10.37 -5.70 2.43
N PRO A 24 10.08 -6.85 1.79
CA PRO A 24 8.87 -7.01 1.00
C PRO A 24 7.62 -6.84 1.87
N SER A 25 6.60 -6.15 1.36
CA SER A 25 5.30 -5.98 2.02
C SER A 25 4.15 -6.54 1.21
N ILE A 26 3.15 -7.09 1.90
CA ILE A 26 1.89 -7.60 1.35
C ILE A 26 0.76 -6.80 1.97
N LEU A 27 0.06 -6.03 1.13
CA LEU A 27 -1.10 -5.25 1.53
C LEU A 27 -2.36 -6.12 1.39
N VAL A 28 -3.06 -6.35 2.49
CA VAL A 28 -4.37 -7.01 2.50
C VAL A 28 -5.51 -6.00 2.44
N GLU A 29 -6.69 -6.46 2.02
CA GLU A 29 -7.88 -5.61 1.92
C GLU A 29 -8.35 -5.18 3.33
N PRO A 30 -8.45 -3.88 3.62
CA PRO A 30 -8.84 -3.41 4.95
C PRO A 30 -10.30 -3.78 5.25
N PHE A 31 -10.52 -4.50 6.36
CA PHE A 31 -11.83 -5.03 6.75
C PHE A 31 -12.72 -4.02 7.51
N GLN A 32 -12.17 -2.90 8.00
CA GLN A 32 -12.92 -1.97 8.87
C GLN A 32 -13.49 -0.74 8.14
N MET A 33 -14.81 -0.57 8.25
CA MET A 33 -15.56 0.63 7.86
C MET A 33 -15.45 1.72 8.95
N GLU A 34 -14.28 2.34 9.12
CA GLU A 34 -14.16 3.49 10.03
C GLU A 34 -14.61 4.79 9.33
N PRO A 35 -15.57 5.56 9.89
CA PRO A 35 -16.22 6.69 9.22
C PRO A 35 -15.45 8.02 9.33
N PHE A 36 -14.16 8.00 9.67
CA PHE A 36 -13.40 9.25 9.87
C PHE A 36 -12.95 9.89 8.54
N PHE A 37 -13.13 11.22 8.44
CA PHE A 37 -12.72 12.03 7.28
C PHE A 37 -11.24 11.84 6.87
N ARG A 38 -10.37 11.59 7.86
CA ARG A 38 -8.94 11.29 7.65
C ARG A 38 -8.72 10.03 6.80
N PHE A 39 -9.63 9.04 6.88
CA PHE A 39 -9.57 7.82 6.09
C PHE A 39 -10.00 8.04 4.64
N ARG A 40 -10.99 8.92 4.41
CA ARG A 40 -11.43 9.29 3.05
C ARG A 40 -10.33 10.01 2.28
N LEU A 41 -9.56 10.86 2.97
CA LEU A 41 -8.36 11.50 2.39
C LEU A 41 -7.27 10.47 2.07
N LYS A 42 -6.97 9.55 3.00
CA LYS A 42 -6.03 8.43 2.76
C LYS A 42 -6.46 7.59 1.54
N ARG A 43 -7.72 7.16 1.46
CA ARG A 43 -8.24 6.39 0.30
C ARG A 43 -8.11 7.15 -1.02
N PHE A 44 -8.30 8.47 -1.02
CA PHE A 44 -8.16 9.26 -2.23
C PHE A 44 -6.71 9.31 -2.72
N LEU A 45 -5.76 9.49 -1.79
CA LEU A 45 -4.33 9.46 -2.07
C LEU A 45 -3.87 8.07 -2.53
N GLU A 46 -4.30 7.00 -1.83
CA GLU A 46 -4.04 5.62 -2.24
C GLU A 46 -4.58 5.33 -3.65
N LYS A 47 -5.79 5.77 -3.98
CA LYS A 47 -6.35 5.61 -5.35
C LYS A 47 -5.52 6.30 -6.42
N GLY A 48 -4.85 7.40 -6.08
CA GLY A 48 -3.92 8.11 -6.97
C GLY A 48 -2.59 7.37 -7.13
N ILE A 49 -2.06 6.84 -6.03
CA ILE A 49 -0.81 6.07 -5.99
C ILE A 49 -0.98 4.72 -6.70
N LEU A 50 -2.05 3.97 -6.40
CA LEU A 50 -2.38 2.70 -7.07
C LEU A 50 -2.55 2.89 -8.58
N ARG A 51 -3.26 3.96 -9.01
CA ARG A 51 -3.40 4.27 -10.43
C ARG A 51 -2.06 4.52 -11.12
N ARG A 52 -1.14 5.24 -10.47
CA ARG A 52 0.22 5.42 -10.98
C ARG A 52 1.02 4.12 -10.98
N TYR A 53 0.89 3.32 -9.94
CA TYR A 53 1.57 2.03 -9.81
C TYR A 53 1.15 1.06 -10.93
N TRP A 54 -0.15 0.85 -11.13
CA TRP A 54 -0.67 0.02 -12.23
C TRP A 54 -0.34 0.57 -13.61
N LYS A 55 -0.31 1.91 -13.78
CA LYS A 55 0.12 2.52 -15.05
C LYS A 55 1.61 2.30 -15.33
N LYS A 56 2.45 2.25 -14.29
CA LYS A 56 3.89 1.99 -14.40
C LYS A 56 4.20 0.51 -14.63
N GLN A 57 3.47 -0.39 -13.96
CA GLN A 57 3.55 -1.85 -14.18
C GLN A 57 3.16 -2.22 -15.62
N ARG A 58 2.03 -1.70 -16.14
CA ARG A 58 1.60 -1.92 -17.53
C ARG A 58 2.58 -1.42 -18.58
N ARG A 59 3.47 -0.49 -18.23
CA ARG A 59 4.52 0.06 -19.11
C ARG A 59 5.86 -0.68 -18.96
N ARG A 60 5.99 -1.59 -17.99
CA ARG A 60 7.13 -2.51 -17.85
C ARG A 60 6.89 -3.86 -18.53
N GLU A 61 5.64 -4.22 -18.76
CA GLU A 61 5.22 -5.43 -19.47
C GLU A 61 5.06 -5.23 -21.00
N LEU A 62 5.18 -3.99 -21.48
CA LEU A 62 5.33 -3.61 -22.89
C LEU A 62 6.81 -3.35 -23.18
#